data_AF-E3FLX2-F1
#
_entry.id   AF-E3FLX2-F1
#
_cell.length_a   1.000
_cell.length_b   1.000
_cell.length_c   1.000
_cell.angle_alpha   90.00
_cell.angle_beta   90.00
_cell.angle_gamma   90.00
#
_symmetry.space_group_name_H-M   'P 1'
#
loop_
_entity.id
_entity.type
_entity.pdbx_description
1 polymer ?
#
loop_
_entity_poly.entity_id
_entity_poly.type
_entity_poly.pdbx_seq_one_letter_code
_entity_poly.pdbx_strand_id
1 'polypeptide(L)'
;MAAREAAPRATDHSAGFGASHFLARHVHKGRTSSRQDHEAPPDIDVPASRGRPQDEAPTASMRLKNRRRFSGPMDEGIAGLANAGLPEPYAGSGSTAKRTPMLTRLKVEGFKSLLDVDIHFGPFTCIAGMNAVGKSNLFDAIRFLHLLTRHPIMEAVKLLRETKGRSSDPRSLFTAFEDFRSPEMRFTAEMIVAREAEDELGVTGKAAISTLQYTLAFQLSAEDDGRLELLHESLKPIKVSESSKNLGFETSKDFRDSAIQGVRRGGAFIDTAPETREITVHQEGHGGRKIPAPKSSRTVVGGSASSDFPTVLAAHREMESWHTLLLEPSAMRAPSIYGDSRFIDQRGANLPATLQRLARLEKTPGKTYAQLANKLAHLLEDVRELRVRDDPKTETLTVELRGRDDVFHPARALSDGTLRFLILATLALDPETRGVICLEEPENGIHPDRIPAMVSLLRDIAVDPTGAIGQDNPLRQVIVNTHSPIVFESIDSNELVFLESVEAIRGDARGKVTIPHIPGGSWRHRLSEKSAKLAPGKLYPYLGKQGSFDFITEPPKP
;
A
#
# COMPACT_ATOMS: atom_id res chain seq x y z
N MET A 1 -75.17 15.21 -12.32
CA MET A 1 -75.19 16.33 -13.29
C MET A 1 -73.78 16.92 -13.36
N ALA A 2 -73.24 17.33 -14.51
CA ALA A 2 -73.63 17.04 -15.89
C ALA A 2 -72.39 17.21 -16.80
N ALA A 3 -72.35 16.50 -17.92
CA ALA A 3 -71.30 16.62 -18.93
C ALA A 3 -71.50 17.86 -19.82
N ARG A 4 -70.43 18.30 -20.50
CA ARG A 4 -70.42 18.44 -21.98
C ARG A 4 -69.05 18.75 -22.58
N GLU A 5 -68.90 18.42 -23.86
CA GLU A 5 -67.74 18.80 -24.68
C GLU A 5 -67.88 20.22 -25.26
N ALA A 6 -66.74 20.82 -25.67
CA ALA A 6 -66.65 21.60 -26.91
C ALA A 6 -65.18 21.77 -27.33
N ALA A 7 -64.90 21.55 -28.63
CA ALA A 7 -63.73 22.11 -29.32
C ALA A 7 -64.21 23.24 -30.25
N PRO A 8 -63.30 24.06 -30.81
CA PRO A 8 -63.01 23.81 -32.22
C PRO A 8 -61.55 24.05 -32.68
N ARG A 9 -61.31 23.57 -33.91
CA ARG A 9 -60.19 23.84 -34.83
C ARG A 9 -60.07 25.33 -35.21
N ALA A 10 -59.04 25.82 -35.91
CA ALA A 10 -57.61 25.47 -36.10
C ALA A 10 -57.02 26.46 -37.16
N THR A 11 -55.69 26.56 -37.25
CA THR A 11 -54.97 27.00 -38.46
C THR A 11 -53.57 26.40 -38.49
N ASP A 12 -53.06 26.08 -39.69
CA ASP A 12 -51.77 25.42 -39.93
C ASP A 12 -50.57 26.38 -39.93
N HIS A 13 -49.36 25.82 -39.71
CA HIS A 13 -48.35 25.78 -40.77
C HIS A 13 -47.22 24.74 -40.52
N SER A 14 -46.93 23.96 -41.56
CA SER A 14 -45.70 23.18 -41.85
C SER A 14 -44.41 24.02 -41.75
N ALA A 15 -43.17 23.50 -41.58
CA ALA A 15 -42.56 22.17 -41.34
C ALA A 15 -41.04 22.41 -41.09
N GLY A 16 -40.14 21.46 -40.76
CA GLY A 16 -40.21 20.01 -40.47
C GLY A 16 -38.92 19.29 -40.93
N PHE A 17 -38.42 18.31 -40.14
CA PHE A 17 -37.08 17.67 -40.25
C PHE A 17 -35.87 18.61 -40.02
N GLY A 18 -34.69 18.14 -39.60
CA GLY A 18 -34.25 16.79 -39.21
C GLY A 18 -32.87 16.80 -38.51
N ALA A 19 -32.47 15.68 -37.90
CA ALA A 19 -31.24 15.58 -37.08
C ALA A 19 -29.99 15.17 -37.87
N SER A 20 -28.79 15.49 -37.34
CA SER A 20 -27.53 14.79 -37.69
C SER A 20 -26.38 15.03 -36.68
N HIS A 21 -25.44 14.09 -36.67
CA HIS A 21 -24.24 14.08 -35.81
C HIS A 21 -23.21 15.16 -36.18
N PHE A 22 -22.37 15.54 -35.20
CA PHE A 22 -21.05 16.12 -35.43
C PHE A 22 -19.95 15.10 -35.10
N LEU A 23 -19.02 14.89 -36.03
CA LEU A 23 -17.80 14.11 -35.80
C LEU A 23 -16.70 14.60 -36.75
N ALA A 24 -15.76 15.40 -36.22
CA ALA A 24 -14.80 16.12 -37.05
C ALA A 24 -13.48 15.35 -37.25
N ARG A 25 -13.15 15.05 -38.50
CA ARG A 25 -11.77 14.88 -39.00
C ARG A 25 -11.50 15.98 -40.02
N HIS A 26 -10.27 16.49 -40.08
CA HIS A 26 -9.82 17.43 -41.12
C HIS A 26 -8.44 17.00 -41.62
N VAL A 27 -8.23 17.10 -42.94
CA VAL A 27 -6.97 16.77 -43.62
C VAL A 27 -6.62 17.89 -44.60
N HIS A 28 -5.35 18.28 -44.61
CA HIS A 28 -4.70 19.19 -45.55
C HIS A 28 -5.15 19.06 -47.04
N LYS A 29 -5.25 20.20 -47.76
CA LYS A 29 -4.22 20.63 -48.75
C LYS A 29 -4.58 21.90 -49.55
N GLY A 30 -3.56 22.71 -49.84
CA GLY A 30 -3.49 23.60 -51.01
C GLY A 30 -2.69 24.90 -50.79
N ARG A 31 -2.01 25.50 -51.79
CA ARG A 31 -1.47 24.99 -53.07
C ARG A 31 -0.60 26.09 -53.74
N THR A 32 0.64 25.77 -54.19
CA THR A 32 1.44 26.45 -55.28
C THR A 32 1.77 27.97 -55.17
N SER A 33 2.85 28.56 -55.72
CA SER A 33 4.06 28.15 -56.49
C SER A 33 5.17 29.24 -56.24
N SER A 34 6.42 29.26 -56.74
CA SER A 34 7.07 28.70 -57.96
C SER A 34 8.62 28.63 -57.87
N ARG A 35 9.22 27.89 -58.83
CA ARG A 35 10.59 27.94 -59.43
C ARG A 35 11.38 29.27 -59.29
N GLN A 36 12.73 29.35 -59.30
CA GLN A 36 13.87 28.39 -59.49
C GLN A 36 15.19 29.04 -58.88
N ASP A 37 16.48 28.71 -59.10
CA ASP A 37 17.23 27.85 -60.07
C ASP A 37 18.57 27.24 -59.49
N HIS A 38 19.72 27.32 -60.18
CA HIS A 38 21.04 26.67 -59.88
C HIS A 38 22.16 27.62 -59.35
N GLU A 39 23.12 27.10 -58.55
CA GLU A 39 24.58 26.98 -58.86
C GLU A 39 25.45 26.50 -57.64
N ALA A 40 26.66 25.95 -57.92
CA ALA A 40 27.73 25.50 -56.99
C ALA A 40 29.01 25.07 -57.78
N PRO A 41 30.19 24.77 -57.19
CA PRO A 41 30.75 25.01 -55.85
C PRO A 41 32.03 25.92 -55.94
N PRO A 42 33.14 25.81 -55.14
CA PRO A 42 34.06 24.64 -55.11
C PRO A 42 34.66 24.26 -53.72
N ASP A 43 35.50 23.22 -53.69
CA ASP A 43 36.18 22.59 -52.54
C ASP A 43 37.53 23.26 -52.11
N ILE A 44 38.41 22.47 -51.43
CA ILE A 44 39.85 22.69 -51.07
C ILE A 44 40.07 23.23 -49.64
N ASP A 45 40.87 22.62 -48.73
CA ASP A 45 41.62 21.35 -48.76
C ASP A 45 41.84 20.73 -47.35
N VAL A 46 42.43 19.52 -47.29
CA VAL A 46 42.94 18.88 -46.06
C VAL A 46 44.33 18.28 -46.28
N PRO A 47 45.28 18.51 -45.36
CA PRO A 47 46.32 17.51 -45.09
C PRO A 47 46.47 17.16 -43.60
N ALA A 48 46.77 15.89 -43.33
CA ALA A 48 47.07 15.37 -41.99
C ALA A 48 48.53 14.87 -41.90
N SER A 49 49.06 14.67 -40.69
CA SER A 49 49.37 13.31 -40.16
C SER A 49 50.54 13.24 -39.13
N ARG A 50 50.49 12.15 -38.32
CA ARG A 50 51.61 11.43 -37.62
C ARG A 50 52.33 12.11 -36.44
N GLY A 51 52.57 11.33 -35.37
CA GLY A 51 53.48 11.68 -34.26
C GLY A 51 53.29 10.91 -32.93
N ARG A 52 53.94 9.76 -32.77
CA ARG A 52 54.23 8.98 -31.53
C ARG A 52 55.35 7.95 -31.87
N PRO A 53 56.07 7.33 -30.91
CA PRO A 53 55.88 7.26 -29.44
C PRO A 53 57.17 7.61 -28.62
N GLN A 54 57.24 7.14 -27.36
CA GLN A 54 58.43 6.98 -26.49
C GLN A 54 59.05 8.29 -25.90
N ASP A 55 59.70 8.29 -24.72
CA ASP A 55 59.97 7.20 -23.75
C ASP A 55 60.15 7.67 -22.28
N GLU A 56 60.38 6.70 -21.37
CA GLU A 56 61.08 6.80 -20.07
C GLU A 56 60.48 7.54 -18.85
N ALA A 57 60.99 7.14 -17.67
CA ALA A 57 60.81 7.72 -16.35
C ALA A 57 62.16 7.69 -15.60
N PRO A 58 62.33 8.41 -14.47
CA PRO A 58 62.84 7.67 -13.32
C PRO A 58 62.30 8.05 -11.93
N THR A 59 62.29 7.01 -11.11
CA THR A 59 62.36 6.89 -9.65
C THR A 59 62.86 8.11 -8.84
N ALA A 60 62.18 8.38 -7.72
CA ALA A 60 62.81 8.91 -6.51
C ALA A 60 62.22 8.20 -5.28
N SER A 61 63.07 7.81 -4.31
CA SER A 61 62.64 7.05 -3.14
C SER A 61 63.30 7.55 -1.86
N MET A 62 62.57 7.59 -0.75
CA MET A 62 63.20 7.55 0.58
C MET A 62 62.26 7.02 1.67
N ARG A 63 62.81 6.16 2.53
CA ARG A 63 62.18 5.61 3.74
C ARG A 63 63.12 5.85 4.93
N LEU A 64 62.72 6.70 5.86
CA LEU A 64 63.20 6.70 7.26
C LEU A 64 62.07 7.27 8.13
N LYS A 65 61.89 6.95 9.41
CA LYS A 65 62.15 5.79 10.30
C LYS A 65 61.97 6.35 11.73
N ASN A 66 61.45 5.53 12.63
CA ASN A 66 61.57 5.63 14.10
C ASN A 66 60.82 6.73 14.89
N ARG A 67 59.76 6.27 15.58
CA ARG A 67 59.64 6.24 17.06
C ARG A 67 60.06 7.49 17.86
N ARG A 68 59.10 8.00 18.66
CA ARG A 68 59.11 7.84 20.14
C ARG A 68 57.69 8.03 20.71
N ARG A 69 57.42 7.44 21.88
CA ARG A 69 56.28 7.76 22.77
C ARG A 69 56.77 8.79 23.79
N PHE A 70 55.89 9.68 24.26
CA PHE A 70 55.69 10.02 25.69
C PHE A 70 54.37 10.82 25.85
N SER A 71 54.00 11.23 27.07
CA SER A 71 52.57 11.33 27.47
C SER A 71 52.20 12.51 28.38
N GLY A 72 51.34 13.41 27.87
CA GLY A 72 50.54 14.42 28.61
C GLY A 72 51.32 15.51 29.37
N PRO A 73 50.64 16.37 30.16
CA PRO A 73 49.20 16.70 30.18
C PRO A 73 48.90 18.24 30.24
N MET A 74 47.62 18.63 30.17
CA MET A 74 47.06 19.98 30.51
C MET A 74 47.53 21.20 29.66
N ASP A 75 46.86 22.35 29.62
CA ASP A 75 45.40 22.68 29.53
C ASP A 75 45.29 24.18 29.07
N GLU A 76 44.13 24.62 28.57
CA GLU A 76 43.78 26.01 28.13
C GLU A 76 44.67 26.62 27.01
N GLY A 77 44.22 27.39 26.01
CA GLY A 77 42.93 27.90 25.51
C GLY A 77 43.24 28.73 24.21
N ILE A 78 42.42 29.57 23.58
CA ILE A 78 41.01 30.02 23.68
C ILE A 78 40.56 30.40 22.25
N ALA A 79 39.25 30.35 21.94
CA ALA A 79 38.58 30.78 20.70
C ALA A 79 38.78 29.92 19.42
N GLY A 80 37.80 29.83 18.50
CA GLY A 80 36.41 30.30 18.59
C GLY A 80 35.66 30.36 17.25
N LEU A 81 34.40 29.87 17.24
CA LEU A 81 33.36 30.08 16.22
C LEU A 81 33.63 29.58 14.77
N ALA A 82 33.11 28.38 14.45
CA ALA A 82 32.47 28.13 13.15
C ALA A 82 31.44 26.97 13.24
N ASN A 83 30.23 27.22 12.73
CA ASN A 83 29.17 26.29 12.32
C ASN A 83 28.75 25.14 13.27
N ALA A 84 27.58 25.37 13.87
CA ALA A 84 26.68 24.40 14.47
C ALA A 84 26.54 23.08 13.68
N GLY A 85 26.58 21.96 14.40
CA GLY A 85 26.18 20.67 13.86
C GLY A 85 24.66 20.59 13.68
N LEU A 86 24.23 20.12 12.51
CA LEU A 86 22.86 19.63 12.31
C LEU A 86 22.66 18.34 13.13
N PRO A 87 21.48 18.08 13.72
CA PRO A 87 21.21 16.82 14.37
C PRO A 87 21.16 15.68 13.33
N GLU A 88 22.00 14.66 13.49
CA GLU A 88 21.91 13.46 12.65
C GLU A 88 20.56 12.73 12.88
N PRO A 89 19.88 12.28 11.82
CA PRO A 89 18.64 11.54 11.95
C PRO A 89 18.89 10.11 12.47
N TYR A 90 18.72 9.95 13.78
CA TYR A 90 18.49 8.68 14.48
C TYR A 90 19.41 7.50 14.10
N ALA A 91 20.62 7.51 14.68
CA ALA A 91 21.38 6.28 14.91
C ALA A 91 20.67 5.41 15.98
N GLY A 92 19.59 4.72 15.57
CA GLY A 92 18.79 3.87 16.44
C GLY A 92 19.63 2.79 17.13
N SER A 93 19.63 2.81 18.46
CA SER A 93 20.31 1.81 19.28
C SER A 93 19.57 0.46 19.19
N GLY A 94 20.30 -0.64 19.45
CA GLY A 94 19.81 -2.00 19.21
C GLY A 94 18.68 -2.47 20.14
N SER A 95 17.45 -2.00 19.90
CA SER A 95 16.22 -2.58 20.45
C SER A 95 15.62 -3.54 19.42
N THR A 96 15.73 -4.85 19.63
CA THR A 96 14.97 -5.83 18.82
C THR A 96 13.52 -5.89 19.29
N ALA A 97 12.83 -4.76 19.21
CA ALA A 97 11.42 -4.61 19.57
C ALA A 97 10.56 -5.57 18.72
N LYS A 98 9.97 -6.55 19.41
CA LYS A 98 9.20 -7.64 18.82
C LYS A 98 7.81 -7.14 18.40
N ARG A 99 7.04 -8.02 17.77
CA ARG A 99 5.59 -7.91 17.51
C ARG A 99 5.22 -7.02 16.30
N THR A 100 3.93 -6.89 15.98
CA THR A 100 3.10 -7.90 15.27
C THR A 100 1.86 -7.18 14.70
N PRO A 101 1.92 -6.69 13.45
CA PRO A 101 0.78 -6.00 12.82
C PRO A 101 -0.02 -6.85 11.81
N MET A 102 -1.35 -6.81 11.85
CA MET A 102 -2.25 -7.44 10.86
C MET A 102 -3.69 -6.90 10.92
N LEU A 103 -4.25 -6.51 9.77
CA LEU A 103 -5.68 -6.20 9.59
C LEU A 103 -6.47 -7.51 9.39
N THR A 104 -7.32 -7.90 10.33
CA THR A 104 -8.09 -9.15 10.28
C THR A 104 -9.50 -8.99 9.69
N ARG A 105 -10.12 -7.81 9.82
CA ARG A 105 -11.42 -7.45 9.23
C ARG A 105 -11.49 -5.97 8.92
N LEU A 106 -12.15 -5.61 7.82
CA LEU A 106 -12.58 -4.24 7.54
C LEU A 106 -14.04 -4.26 7.07
N LYS A 107 -14.91 -3.61 7.86
CA LYS A 107 -16.24 -3.20 7.42
C LYS A 107 -16.22 -1.71 7.04
N VAL A 108 -16.81 -1.38 5.90
CA VAL A 108 -16.96 -0.02 5.39
C VAL A 108 -18.40 0.23 4.98
N GLU A 109 -18.97 1.32 5.46
CA GLU A 109 -20.34 1.75 5.19
C GLU A 109 -20.34 3.19 4.66
N GLY A 110 -21.11 3.44 3.61
CA GLY A 110 -21.30 4.77 3.04
C GLY A 110 -20.07 5.44 2.41
N PHE A 111 -19.02 4.71 2.01
CA PHE A 111 -17.79 5.29 1.44
C PHE A 111 -17.60 4.95 -0.05
N LYS A 112 -17.63 5.95 -0.93
CA LYS A 112 -17.49 5.83 -2.39
C LYS A 112 -18.48 4.76 -2.93
N SER A 113 -18.03 3.68 -3.55
CA SER A 113 -18.93 2.58 -3.96
C SER A 113 -19.25 1.58 -2.84
N LEU A 114 -18.59 1.67 -1.68
CA LEU A 114 -18.74 0.74 -0.56
C LEU A 114 -19.89 1.18 0.35
N LEU A 115 -21.12 0.81 -0.03
CA LEU A 115 -22.32 1.22 0.72
C LEU A 115 -22.47 0.44 2.04
N ASP A 116 -22.21 -0.87 2.02
CA ASP A 116 -22.13 -1.78 3.18
C ASP A 116 -21.30 -3.00 2.74
N VAL A 117 -20.00 -2.96 3.03
CA VAL A 117 -19.00 -3.97 2.58
C VAL A 117 -18.24 -4.46 3.79
N ASP A 118 -18.27 -5.77 4.06
CA ASP A 118 -17.62 -6.41 5.20
C ASP A 118 -16.70 -7.53 4.72
N ILE A 119 -15.40 -7.40 4.98
CA ILE A 119 -14.36 -8.30 4.45
C ILE A 119 -13.43 -8.73 5.59
N HIS A 120 -13.24 -10.04 5.74
CA HIS A 120 -12.22 -10.64 6.59
C HIS A 120 -10.97 -10.97 5.76
N PHE A 121 -9.78 -10.79 6.33
CA PHE A 121 -8.50 -10.98 5.63
C PHE A 121 -7.64 -12.05 6.31
N GLY A 122 -7.01 -12.89 5.49
CA GLY A 122 -5.97 -13.83 5.91
C GLY A 122 -4.57 -13.23 5.72
N PRO A 123 -3.50 -14.01 5.99
CA PRO A 123 -2.11 -13.62 5.73
C PRO A 123 -1.88 -13.12 4.30
N PHE A 124 -2.39 -13.87 3.32
CA PHE A 124 -2.55 -13.43 1.94
C PHE A 124 -4.06 -13.31 1.62
N THR A 125 -4.45 -12.27 0.88
CA THR A 125 -5.83 -12.07 0.40
C THR A 125 -5.81 -11.44 -0.99
N CYS A 126 -6.57 -12.03 -1.93
CA CYS A 126 -6.69 -11.55 -3.30
C CYS A 126 -8.09 -10.99 -3.56
N ILE A 127 -8.17 -9.70 -3.84
CA ILE A 127 -9.39 -8.96 -4.18
C ILE A 127 -9.57 -8.96 -5.70
N ALA A 128 -10.28 -9.96 -6.22
CA ALA A 128 -10.55 -10.09 -7.66
C ALA A 128 -11.86 -9.39 -8.06
N GLY A 129 -12.02 -9.13 -9.35
CA GLY A 129 -13.25 -8.59 -9.94
C GLY A 129 -12.96 -7.69 -11.13
N MET A 130 -14.02 -7.26 -11.82
CA MET A 130 -13.89 -6.46 -13.04
C MET A 130 -13.33 -5.06 -12.76
N ASN A 131 -13.07 -4.29 -13.81
CA ASN A 131 -12.66 -2.89 -13.65
C ASN A 131 -13.86 -2.03 -13.22
N ALA A 132 -13.58 -0.99 -12.45
CA ALA A 132 -14.56 -0.11 -11.79
C ALA A 132 -15.51 -0.75 -10.74
N VAL A 133 -15.39 -2.04 -10.36
CA VAL A 133 -16.26 -2.66 -9.33
C VAL A 133 -16.05 -2.17 -7.91
N GLY A 134 -14.98 -1.39 -7.65
CA GLY A 134 -14.67 -0.82 -6.33
C GLY A 134 -13.39 -1.33 -5.66
N LYS A 135 -12.58 -2.18 -6.32
CA LYS A 135 -11.29 -2.68 -5.79
C LYS A 135 -10.41 -1.56 -5.21
N SER A 136 -10.14 -0.53 -6.01
CA SER A 136 -9.36 0.64 -5.59
C SER A 136 -10.09 1.55 -4.57
N ASN A 137 -11.41 1.42 -4.39
CA ASN A 137 -12.13 2.12 -3.31
C ASN A 137 -11.93 1.41 -1.96
N LEU A 138 -11.83 0.07 -1.94
CA LEU A 138 -11.43 -0.69 -0.75
C LEU A 138 -9.99 -0.34 -0.34
N PHE A 139 -9.08 -0.22 -1.31
CA PHE A 139 -7.70 0.20 -1.06
C PHE A 139 -7.63 1.66 -0.62
N ASP A 140 -8.43 2.55 -1.20
CA ASP A 140 -8.59 3.93 -0.71
C ASP A 140 -9.15 3.99 0.73
N ALA A 141 -9.94 3.01 1.18
CA ALA A 141 -10.44 2.95 2.57
C ALA A 141 -9.32 2.58 3.57
N ILE A 142 -8.53 1.53 3.26
CA ILE A 142 -7.34 1.16 4.05
C ILE A 142 -6.36 2.33 4.09
N ARG A 143 -6.09 2.96 2.93
CA ARG A 143 -5.20 4.12 2.82
C ARG A 143 -5.73 5.36 3.55
N PHE A 144 -7.05 5.57 3.63
CA PHE A 144 -7.61 6.67 4.41
C PHE A 144 -7.37 6.48 5.91
N LEU A 145 -7.56 5.25 6.42
CA LEU A 145 -7.26 4.92 7.82
C LEU A 145 -5.77 5.08 8.14
N HIS A 146 -4.86 4.71 7.23
CA HIS A 146 -3.44 5.03 7.33
C HIS A 146 -3.19 6.54 7.38
N LEU A 147 -3.70 7.32 6.43
CA LEU A 147 -3.47 8.77 6.35
C LEU A 147 -3.97 9.52 7.60
N LEU A 148 -5.03 9.05 8.24
CA LEU A 148 -5.55 9.59 9.50
C LEU A 148 -4.63 9.38 10.72
N THR A 149 -3.62 8.51 10.65
CA THR A 149 -2.59 8.42 11.70
C THR A 149 -1.64 9.62 11.64
N ARG A 150 -1.19 9.97 10.43
CA ARG A 150 -0.15 10.99 10.19
C ARG A 150 -0.72 12.41 10.07
N HIS A 151 -1.84 12.58 9.38
CA HIS A 151 -2.35 13.88 8.94
C HIS A 151 -3.65 14.29 9.65
N PRO A 152 -3.94 15.61 9.78
CA PRO A 152 -5.28 16.11 10.07
C PRO A 152 -6.33 15.57 9.09
N ILE A 153 -7.57 15.42 9.55
CA ILE A 153 -8.67 14.78 8.80
C ILE A 153 -8.80 15.38 7.39
N MET A 154 -8.81 16.70 7.27
CA MET A 154 -8.96 17.40 5.98
C MET A 154 -7.73 17.26 5.06
N GLU A 155 -6.54 17.10 5.63
CA GLU A 155 -5.31 16.86 4.88
C GLU A 155 -5.22 15.40 4.40
N ALA A 156 -5.67 14.44 5.22
CA ALA A 156 -5.86 13.05 4.82
C ALA A 156 -6.86 12.91 3.66
N VAL A 157 -7.96 13.68 3.66
CA VAL A 157 -8.90 13.75 2.52
C VAL A 157 -8.21 14.25 1.25
N LYS A 158 -7.39 15.31 1.34
CA LYS A 158 -6.64 15.89 0.22
C LYS A 158 -5.63 14.89 -0.36
N LEU A 159 -4.76 14.32 0.48
CA LEU A 159 -3.72 13.35 0.10
C LEU A 159 -4.30 12.06 -0.51
N LEU A 160 -5.50 11.64 -0.09
CA LEU A 160 -6.20 10.50 -0.67
C LEU A 160 -6.66 10.76 -2.13
N ARG A 161 -6.80 12.03 -2.53
CA ARG A 161 -7.39 12.45 -3.82
C ARG A 161 -6.35 12.89 -4.84
N GLU A 162 -5.26 13.52 -4.39
CA GLU A 162 -4.17 14.01 -5.24
C GLU A 162 -3.55 12.90 -6.11
N THR A 163 -3.40 11.69 -5.55
CA THR A 163 -2.91 10.48 -6.24
C THR A 163 -3.72 10.08 -7.47
N LYS A 164 -4.94 10.60 -7.64
CA LYS A 164 -5.86 10.26 -8.73
C LYS A 164 -6.34 11.50 -9.51
N GLY A 165 -5.75 12.69 -9.27
CA GLY A 165 -6.04 13.93 -10.00
C GLY A 165 -7.48 14.44 -9.86
N ARG A 166 -8.17 14.13 -8.74
CA ARG A 166 -9.60 14.44 -8.54
C ARG A 166 -9.78 15.70 -7.71
N SER A 167 -10.96 16.33 -7.83
CA SER A 167 -11.40 17.43 -6.96
C SER A 167 -11.18 17.08 -5.48
N SER A 168 -10.71 18.05 -4.69
CA SER A 168 -10.42 17.91 -3.25
C SER A 168 -11.66 17.71 -2.37
N ASP A 169 -12.85 17.96 -2.93
CA ASP A 169 -14.16 17.95 -2.28
C ASP A 169 -14.47 16.67 -1.47
N PRO A 170 -14.58 16.73 -0.11
CA PRO A 170 -14.90 15.58 0.73
C PRO A 170 -16.25 14.93 0.42
N ARG A 171 -17.21 15.66 -0.16
CA ARG A 171 -18.56 15.17 -0.49
C ARG A 171 -18.53 13.95 -1.40
N SER A 172 -17.47 13.75 -2.19
CA SER A 172 -17.32 12.56 -3.04
C SER A 172 -16.52 11.42 -2.37
N LEU A 173 -16.28 11.47 -1.04
CA LEU A 173 -15.90 10.31 -0.24
C LEU A 173 -17.13 9.52 0.22
N PHE A 174 -18.28 10.17 0.39
CA PHE A 174 -19.54 9.51 0.73
C PHE A 174 -20.08 8.76 -0.49
N THR A 175 -20.77 7.64 -0.27
CA THR A 175 -21.57 7.00 -1.31
C THR A 175 -22.69 7.93 -1.74
N ALA A 176 -22.76 8.21 -3.05
CA ALA A 176 -23.82 9.03 -3.64
C ALA A 176 -24.17 8.51 -5.03
N PHE A 177 -25.44 8.58 -5.39
CA PHE A 177 -25.97 8.21 -6.69
C PHE A 177 -27.36 8.83 -6.88
N GLU A 178 -27.63 9.39 -8.06
CA GLU A 178 -28.79 10.25 -8.30
C GLU A 178 -28.91 11.30 -7.16
N ASP A 179 -30.07 11.49 -6.57
CA ASP A 179 -30.26 12.40 -5.43
C ASP A 179 -29.90 11.78 -4.07
N PHE A 180 -29.57 10.48 -4.00
CA PHE A 180 -29.14 9.83 -2.75
C PHE A 180 -27.68 10.14 -2.42
N ARG A 181 -27.44 10.38 -1.13
CA ARG A 181 -26.14 10.53 -0.49
C ARG A 181 -26.19 9.86 0.88
N SER A 182 -25.17 9.06 1.21
CA SER A 182 -25.02 8.51 2.55
C SER A 182 -24.82 9.66 3.55
N PRO A 183 -25.62 9.77 4.63
CA PRO A 183 -25.49 10.84 5.62
C PRO A 183 -24.23 10.68 6.49
N GLU A 184 -23.75 9.45 6.61
CA GLU A 184 -22.57 9.05 7.37
C GLU A 184 -21.66 8.19 6.46
N MET A 185 -20.35 8.25 6.69
CA MET A 185 -19.40 7.21 6.27
C MET A 185 -18.76 6.60 7.52
N ARG A 186 -18.73 5.28 7.62
CA ARG A 186 -18.27 4.53 8.81
C ARG A 186 -17.27 3.44 8.41
N PHE A 187 -16.27 3.26 9.25
CA PHE A 187 -15.23 2.24 9.12
C PHE A 187 -15.15 1.47 10.44
N THR A 188 -15.10 0.14 10.38
CA THR A 188 -14.73 -0.71 11.52
C THR A 188 -13.64 -1.67 11.10
N ALA A 189 -12.46 -1.52 11.70
CA ALA A 189 -11.29 -2.34 11.45
C ALA A 189 -10.99 -3.22 12.68
N GLU A 190 -10.82 -4.52 12.48
CA GLU A 190 -10.33 -5.44 13.52
C GLU A 190 -8.90 -5.84 13.21
N MET A 191 -8.03 -5.79 14.21
CA MET A 191 -6.57 -5.83 14.02
C MET A 191 -5.86 -6.60 15.15
N ILE A 192 -4.77 -7.27 14.79
CA ILE A 192 -3.72 -7.71 15.71
C ILE A 192 -2.66 -6.62 15.70
N VAL A 193 -2.32 -6.07 16.87
CA VAL A 193 -1.36 -4.98 17.04
C VAL A 193 -0.13 -5.41 17.84
N ALA A 194 0.95 -4.64 17.72
CA ALA A 194 2.17 -4.87 18.47
C ALA A 194 1.96 -4.70 19.99
N ARG A 195 2.25 -5.74 20.79
CA ARG A 195 2.12 -5.68 22.26
C ARG A 195 3.07 -4.71 22.97
N GLU A 196 4.16 -4.33 22.32
CA GLU A 196 5.11 -3.28 22.72
C GLU A 196 5.23 -2.36 21.50
N ALA A 197 5.18 -1.05 21.69
CA ALA A 197 5.24 -0.04 20.63
C ALA A 197 5.98 1.20 21.16
N GLU A 198 6.84 1.80 20.35
CA GLU A 198 7.63 2.97 20.72
C GLU A 198 6.96 4.26 20.19
N ASP A 199 6.86 5.30 21.03
CA ASP A 199 6.38 6.62 20.63
C ASP A 199 7.46 7.43 19.90
N GLU A 200 7.17 8.70 19.54
CA GLU A 200 8.10 9.56 18.79
C GLU A 200 9.37 9.93 19.57
N LEU A 201 9.41 9.65 20.88
CA LEU A 201 10.58 9.86 21.75
C LEU A 201 11.36 8.56 22.02
N GLY A 202 10.94 7.45 21.40
CA GLY A 202 11.52 6.12 21.63
C GLY A 202 11.09 5.45 22.93
N VAL A 203 10.06 5.96 23.62
CA VAL A 203 9.58 5.36 24.88
C VAL A 203 8.64 4.19 24.56
N THR A 204 9.03 2.98 24.99
CA THR A 204 8.26 1.76 24.72
C THR A 204 7.03 1.64 25.63
N GLY A 205 5.84 1.92 25.08
CA GLY A 205 4.56 1.57 25.70
C GLY A 205 4.24 0.08 25.52
N LYS A 206 3.62 -0.56 26.52
CA LYS A 206 3.14 -1.95 26.46
C LYS A 206 1.61 -2.04 26.50
N ALA A 207 0.97 -2.21 25.34
CA ALA A 207 -0.49 -2.37 25.20
C ALA A 207 -1.05 -3.46 26.14
N ALA A 208 -2.31 -3.37 26.58
CA ALA A 208 -2.94 -4.37 27.45
C ALA A 208 -3.26 -5.71 26.74
N ILE A 209 -3.60 -5.64 25.45
CA ILE A 209 -4.03 -6.76 24.61
C ILE A 209 -3.62 -6.48 23.15
N SER A 210 -3.31 -7.51 22.36
CA SER A 210 -2.99 -7.32 20.92
C SER A 210 -4.21 -7.25 20.02
N THR A 211 -5.39 -7.68 20.45
CA THR A 211 -6.56 -7.81 19.56
C THR A 211 -7.60 -6.73 19.81
N LEU A 212 -7.80 -5.87 18.81
CA LEU A 212 -8.58 -4.63 18.92
C LEU A 212 -9.58 -4.49 17.78
N GLN A 213 -10.72 -3.87 18.08
CA GLN A 213 -11.68 -3.35 17.12
C GLN A 213 -11.67 -1.82 17.21
N TYR A 214 -11.39 -1.16 16.09
CA TYR A 214 -11.40 0.29 15.95
C TYR A 214 -12.55 0.72 15.05
N THR A 215 -13.38 1.66 15.50
CA THR A 215 -14.52 2.18 14.74
C THR A 215 -14.45 3.70 14.63
N LEU A 216 -14.57 4.20 13.41
CA LEU A 216 -14.69 5.62 13.07
C LEU A 216 -16.00 5.88 12.31
N ALA A 217 -16.63 7.03 12.54
CA ALA A 217 -17.68 7.55 11.68
C ALA A 217 -17.55 9.06 11.46
N PHE A 218 -17.91 9.51 10.26
CA PHE A 218 -17.88 10.92 9.86
C PHE A 218 -19.17 11.33 9.17
N GLN A 219 -19.60 12.58 9.38
CA GLN A 219 -20.59 13.28 8.57
C GLN A 219 -19.96 14.43 7.78
N LEU A 220 -20.69 14.97 6.81
CA LEU A 220 -20.43 16.32 6.30
C LEU A 220 -20.88 17.34 7.35
N SER A 221 -20.14 18.44 7.49
CA SER A 221 -20.54 19.55 8.36
C SER A 221 -21.78 20.24 7.80
N ALA A 222 -22.72 20.58 8.69
CA ALA A 222 -23.95 21.28 8.33
C ALA A 222 -23.74 22.80 8.09
N GLU A 223 -22.59 23.34 8.53
CA GLU A 223 -22.21 24.75 8.39
C GLU A 223 -21.35 25.01 7.14
N ASP A 224 -20.69 23.96 6.65
CA ASP A 224 -19.64 23.96 5.63
C ASP A 224 -19.57 22.54 5.06
N ASP A 225 -20.16 22.32 3.89
CA ASP A 225 -20.18 21.01 3.24
C ASP A 225 -18.83 20.62 2.61
N GLY A 226 -17.85 21.53 2.64
CA GLY A 226 -16.43 21.30 2.38
C GLY A 226 -15.65 20.72 3.57
N ARG A 227 -16.28 20.48 4.72
CA ARG A 227 -15.65 19.94 5.95
C ARG A 227 -16.23 18.58 6.37
N LEU A 228 -15.35 17.67 6.83
CA LEU A 228 -15.75 16.47 7.56
C LEU A 228 -15.84 16.74 9.06
N GLU A 229 -16.84 16.16 9.73
CA GLU A 229 -16.94 16.14 11.18
C GLU A 229 -16.85 14.71 11.70
N LEU A 230 -16.02 14.50 12.73
CA LEU A 230 -15.93 13.23 13.43
C LEU A 230 -17.19 13.05 14.29
N LEU A 231 -17.97 12.02 13.98
CA LEU A 231 -19.19 11.64 14.73
C LEU A 231 -18.89 10.71 15.89
N HIS A 232 -18.04 9.71 15.63
CA HIS A 232 -17.77 8.61 16.53
C HIS A 232 -16.33 8.14 16.34
N GLU A 233 -15.63 7.95 17.46
CA GLU A 233 -14.40 7.18 17.52
C GLU A 233 -14.47 6.22 18.71
N SER A 234 -14.11 4.96 18.51
CA SER A 234 -13.92 4.02 19.62
C SER A 234 -12.90 2.93 19.33
N LEU A 235 -12.14 2.54 20.34
CA LEU A 235 -11.14 1.47 20.30
C LEU A 235 -11.44 0.47 21.42
N LYS A 236 -11.83 -0.75 21.06
CA LYS A 236 -12.40 -1.76 21.96
C LYS A 236 -11.57 -3.05 21.95
N PRO A 237 -11.37 -3.73 23.10
CA PRO A 237 -10.68 -5.01 23.15
C PRO A 237 -11.54 -6.13 22.55
N ILE A 238 -10.99 -6.91 21.62
CA ILE A 238 -11.53 -8.22 21.25
C ILE A 238 -10.88 -9.25 22.18
N LYS A 239 -11.65 -10.16 22.77
CA LYS A 239 -11.09 -11.15 23.71
C LYS A 239 -10.21 -12.17 22.98
N VAL A 240 -9.11 -12.60 23.60
CA VAL A 240 -8.20 -13.64 23.04
C VAL A 240 -8.94 -14.91 22.60
N SER A 241 -9.90 -15.37 23.42
CA SER A 241 -10.75 -16.55 23.17
C SER A 241 -11.79 -16.38 22.06
N GLU A 242 -12.00 -15.15 21.61
CA GLU A 242 -12.96 -14.73 20.59
C GLU A 242 -12.23 -14.45 19.28
N SER A 243 -11.16 -13.64 19.30
CA SER A 243 -10.26 -13.45 18.17
C SER A 243 -9.68 -14.76 17.64
N SER A 244 -9.32 -15.70 18.52
CA SER A 244 -8.86 -17.05 18.13
C SER A 244 -9.90 -17.87 17.33
N LYS A 245 -11.16 -17.46 17.31
CA LYS A 245 -12.23 -18.01 16.47
C LYS A 245 -12.46 -17.14 15.24
N ASN A 246 -12.49 -15.82 15.44
CA ASN A 246 -12.78 -14.82 14.41
C ASN A 246 -11.66 -14.68 13.35
N LEU A 247 -10.45 -15.22 13.56
CA LEU A 247 -9.46 -15.36 12.49
C LEU A 247 -9.99 -16.21 11.32
N GLY A 248 -10.75 -17.27 11.62
CA GLY A 248 -11.35 -18.17 10.62
C GLY A 248 -10.39 -19.08 9.85
N PHE A 249 -9.22 -18.59 9.43
CA PHE A 249 -8.17 -19.37 8.77
C PHE A 249 -7.44 -20.32 9.74
N GLU A 250 -6.80 -21.35 9.19
CA GLU A 250 -6.08 -22.34 9.99
C GLU A 250 -4.85 -21.73 10.64
N THR A 251 -4.66 -22.02 11.94
CA THR A 251 -3.55 -21.50 12.75
C THR A 251 -3.03 -22.55 13.71
N SER A 252 -1.71 -22.67 13.83
CA SER A 252 -1.11 -23.50 14.87
C SER A 252 -1.39 -22.93 16.26
N LYS A 253 -1.04 -23.70 17.30
CA LYS A 253 -1.04 -23.18 18.67
C LYS A 253 0.01 -22.07 18.81
N ASP A 254 1.21 -22.32 18.31
CA ASP A 254 2.38 -21.45 18.52
C ASP A 254 2.23 -20.10 17.80
N PHE A 255 1.57 -20.09 16.63
CA PHE A 255 1.12 -18.85 15.98
C PHE A 255 0.23 -18.04 16.93
N ARG A 256 -0.86 -18.62 17.43
CA ARG A 256 -1.83 -17.94 18.32
C ARG A 256 -1.20 -17.49 19.64
N ASP A 257 -0.40 -18.34 20.28
CA ASP A 257 0.32 -17.99 21.52
C ASP A 257 1.33 -16.84 21.28
N SER A 258 1.86 -16.67 20.06
CA SER A 258 2.75 -15.57 19.68
C SER A 258 2.04 -14.28 19.23
N ALA A 259 0.85 -14.37 18.62
CA ALA A 259 0.11 -13.25 18.02
C ALA A 259 -1.00 -12.68 18.92
N ILE A 260 -1.77 -13.55 19.56
CA ILE A 260 -3.02 -13.21 20.25
C ILE A 260 -2.77 -13.20 21.77
N GLN A 261 -2.29 -12.07 22.28
CA GLN A 261 -1.71 -11.97 23.63
C GLN A 261 -2.40 -10.91 24.49
N GLY A 262 -2.82 -11.28 25.71
CA GLY A 262 -3.20 -10.34 26.76
C GLY A 262 -4.59 -10.48 27.32
N VAL A 263 -4.92 -9.59 28.25
CA VAL A 263 -6.23 -9.52 28.90
C VAL A 263 -6.54 -8.07 29.23
N ARG A 264 -7.66 -7.54 28.72
CA ARG A 264 -8.26 -6.29 29.18
C ARG A 264 -9.47 -6.65 30.04
N ARG A 265 -9.44 -6.29 31.33
CA ARG A 265 -10.55 -6.52 32.29
C ARG A 265 -11.56 -5.37 32.33
N GLY A 266 -11.14 -4.16 31.96
CA GLY A 266 -12.00 -2.99 31.83
C GLY A 266 -12.69 -2.91 30.46
N GLY A 267 -13.43 -1.83 30.24
CA GLY A 267 -14.05 -1.51 28.95
C GLY A 267 -13.06 -1.00 27.90
N ALA A 268 -13.59 -0.18 26.99
CA ALA A 268 -12.86 0.41 25.87
C ALA A 268 -11.61 1.22 26.28
N PHE A 269 -10.78 1.53 25.29
CA PHE A 269 -9.64 2.44 25.41
C PHE A 269 -10.02 3.84 24.90
N ILE A 270 -10.86 3.89 23.87
CA ILE A 270 -11.51 5.10 23.35
C ILE A 270 -12.99 4.77 23.20
N ASP A 271 -13.90 5.66 23.60
CA ASP A 271 -15.34 5.55 23.33
C ASP A 271 -15.96 6.94 23.19
N THR A 272 -17.05 7.06 22.42
CA THR A 272 -17.75 8.33 22.18
C THR A 272 -19.13 8.30 22.83
N ALA A 273 -19.44 9.30 23.66
CA ALA A 273 -20.75 9.46 24.27
C ALA A 273 -21.82 9.80 23.19
N PRO A 274 -22.89 8.99 23.02
CA PRO A 274 -23.81 9.12 21.89
C PRO A 274 -24.52 10.47 21.77
N GLU A 275 -24.87 11.10 22.90
CA GLU A 275 -25.62 12.36 22.92
C GLU A 275 -24.71 13.59 22.77
N THR A 276 -23.60 13.64 23.51
CA THR A 276 -22.71 14.80 23.56
C THR A 276 -21.64 14.81 22.46
N ARG A 277 -21.42 13.68 21.77
CA ARG A 277 -20.29 13.45 20.85
C ARG A 277 -18.94 13.75 21.49
N GLU A 278 -18.83 13.52 22.79
CA GLU A 278 -17.59 13.67 23.56
C GLU A 278 -16.84 12.34 23.59
N ILE A 279 -15.61 12.34 23.08
CA ILE A 279 -14.72 11.18 23.08
C ILE A 279 -13.99 11.14 24.42
N THR A 280 -14.03 9.99 25.09
CA THR A 280 -13.24 9.72 26.29
C THR A 280 -12.10 8.74 25.97
N VAL A 281 -10.88 9.15 26.27
CA VAL A 281 -9.64 8.36 26.14
C VAL A 281 -9.28 7.82 27.52
N HIS A 282 -9.46 6.51 27.74
CA HIS A 282 -9.27 5.87 29.03
C HIS A 282 -7.81 5.48 29.24
N GLN A 283 -7.10 6.17 30.14
CA GLN A 283 -5.77 5.75 30.59
C GLN A 283 -5.79 4.34 31.20
N GLU A 284 -4.67 3.63 31.12
CA GLU A 284 -4.53 2.27 31.62
C GLU A 284 -4.15 2.21 33.12
N GLY A 285 -4.77 3.07 33.94
CA GLY A 285 -4.59 3.08 35.40
C GLY A 285 -5.32 4.20 36.13
N HIS A 286 -5.44 5.38 35.52
CA HIS A 286 -6.05 6.58 36.13
C HIS A 286 -7.08 7.26 35.20
N GLY A 287 -7.40 8.53 35.46
CA GLY A 287 -8.53 9.25 34.84
C GLY A 287 -8.42 9.40 33.31
N GLY A 288 -9.57 9.39 32.63
CA GLY A 288 -9.62 9.55 31.17
C GLY A 288 -9.55 11.01 30.72
N ARG A 289 -8.93 11.24 29.55
CA ARG A 289 -8.94 12.55 28.86
C ARG A 289 -10.22 12.68 28.03
N LYS A 290 -10.90 13.82 28.10
CA LYS A 290 -12.08 14.15 27.29
C LYS A 290 -11.73 15.05 26.12
N ILE A 291 -12.32 14.79 24.94
CA ILE A 291 -12.08 15.50 23.68
C ILE A 291 -13.42 15.63 22.91
N PRO A 292 -13.88 16.83 22.50
CA PRO A 292 -15.11 16.97 21.73
C PRO A 292 -14.92 16.56 20.26
N ALA A 293 -15.62 15.52 19.79
CA ALA A 293 -15.42 14.97 18.44
C ALA A 293 -15.63 15.99 17.31
N PRO A 294 -16.74 16.77 17.26
CA PRO A 294 -17.05 17.59 16.08
C PRO A 294 -16.08 18.77 15.86
N LYS A 295 -15.27 19.12 16.86
CA LYS A 295 -14.27 20.20 16.80
C LYS A 295 -12.84 19.68 16.68
N SER A 296 -12.63 18.37 16.61
CA SER A 296 -11.29 17.79 16.50
C SER A 296 -10.78 17.81 15.06
N SER A 297 -9.56 18.29 14.85
CA SER A 297 -8.89 18.28 13.53
C SER A 297 -8.20 16.94 13.22
N ARG A 298 -8.06 16.06 14.20
CA ARG A 298 -7.45 14.71 14.12
C ARG A 298 -8.36 13.69 14.80
N THR A 299 -8.19 12.41 14.48
CA THR A 299 -8.70 11.32 15.33
C THR A 299 -7.88 11.23 16.61
N VAL A 300 -8.40 10.57 17.65
CA VAL A 300 -7.67 10.30 18.89
C VAL A 300 -6.53 9.31 18.63
N VAL A 301 -6.74 8.23 17.87
CA VAL A 301 -5.64 7.34 17.45
C VAL A 301 -4.58 8.12 16.67
N GLY A 302 -4.97 9.04 15.80
CA GLY A 302 -4.07 9.91 15.05
C GLY A 302 -3.46 11.08 15.82
N GLY A 303 -3.85 11.33 17.07
CA GLY A 303 -3.49 12.56 17.82
C GLY A 303 -3.21 12.38 19.32
N SER A 304 -3.21 11.14 19.83
CA SER A 304 -2.93 10.80 21.24
C SER A 304 -2.11 9.52 21.38
N ALA A 305 -1.27 9.24 20.37
CA ALA A 305 -0.35 8.11 20.36
C ALA A 305 0.94 8.42 21.15
N SER A 306 0.86 8.32 22.47
CA SER A 306 2.02 8.39 23.38
C SER A 306 2.14 7.11 24.22
N SER A 307 3.29 6.93 24.87
CA SER A 307 3.50 5.87 25.87
C SER A 307 2.53 5.91 27.07
N ASP A 308 1.81 7.02 27.31
CA ASP A 308 0.74 7.13 28.32
C ASP A 308 -0.52 6.33 27.96
N PHE A 309 -0.71 6.03 26.67
CA PHE A 309 -1.85 5.28 26.14
C PHE A 309 -1.38 4.08 25.30
N PRO A 310 -0.69 3.07 25.90
CA PRO A 310 0.03 2.05 25.14
C PRO A 310 -0.79 1.29 24.09
N THR A 311 -2.07 0.99 24.36
CA THR A 311 -2.93 0.30 23.40
C THR A 311 -3.40 1.22 22.26
N VAL A 312 -3.51 2.53 22.50
CA VAL A 312 -3.81 3.53 21.46
C VAL A 312 -2.58 3.75 20.57
N LEU A 313 -1.39 3.84 21.18
CA LEU A 313 -0.10 3.88 20.45
C LEU A 313 0.09 2.62 19.58
N ALA A 314 -0.24 1.43 20.10
CA ALA A 314 -0.17 0.20 19.31
C ALA A 314 -1.14 0.19 18.12
N ALA A 315 -2.38 0.67 18.29
CA ALA A 315 -3.34 0.85 17.19
C ALA A 315 -2.92 1.95 16.18
N HIS A 316 -2.20 2.98 16.64
CA HIS A 316 -1.61 3.98 15.75
C HIS A 316 -0.50 3.35 14.89
N ARG A 317 0.49 2.69 15.51
CA ARG A 317 1.60 2.03 14.79
C ARG A 317 1.11 0.92 13.85
N GLU A 318 0.02 0.23 14.21
CA GLU A 318 -0.69 -0.69 13.31
C GLU A 318 -1.11 0.01 12.02
N MET A 319 -2.00 1.00 12.12
CA MET A 319 -2.56 1.72 10.98
C MET A 319 -1.50 2.53 10.20
N GLU A 320 -0.45 2.99 10.87
CA GLU A 320 0.72 3.62 10.25
C GLU A 320 1.47 2.62 9.33
N SER A 321 1.49 1.33 9.67
CA SER A 321 2.09 0.23 8.89
C SER A 321 1.22 -0.33 7.76
N TRP A 322 0.09 0.33 7.43
CA TRP A 322 -0.75 -0.05 6.29
C TRP A 322 -0.38 0.76 5.05
N HIS A 323 0.42 0.16 4.17
CA HIS A 323 1.04 0.86 3.04
C HIS A 323 0.82 0.15 1.70
N THR A 324 0.47 0.93 0.67
CA THR A 324 0.36 0.47 -0.72
C THR A 324 1.72 0.55 -1.41
N LEU A 325 2.16 -0.55 -2.02
CA LEU A 325 3.28 -0.54 -2.96
C LEU A 325 2.76 -0.24 -4.37
N LEU A 326 3.27 0.84 -4.97
CA LEU A 326 2.96 1.32 -6.32
C LEU A 326 3.95 0.79 -7.37
N LEU A 327 5.18 0.44 -6.95
CA LEU A 327 6.24 -0.15 -7.78
C LEU A 327 6.46 0.61 -9.11
N GLU A 328 6.86 1.88 -8.98
CA GLU A 328 7.09 2.82 -10.07
C GLU A 328 8.35 2.47 -10.89
N PRO A 329 8.26 2.28 -12.21
CA PRO A 329 9.40 1.89 -13.05
C PRO A 329 10.63 2.81 -13.03
N SER A 330 10.47 4.06 -12.62
CA SER A 330 11.55 5.02 -12.38
C SER A 330 12.24 4.81 -11.02
N ALA A 331 11.46 4.71 -9.95
CA ALA A 331 11.95 4.50 -8.59
C ALA A 331 12.66 3.15 -8.42
N MET A 332 12.09 2.07 -8.98
CA MET A 332 12.71 0.73 -8.98
C MET A 332 14.06 0.67 -9.71
N ARG A 333 14.35 1.63 -10.60
CA ARG A 333 15.60 1.73 -11.37
C ARG A 333 16.66 2.60 -10.70
N ALA A 334 16.31 3.35 -9.67
CA ALA A 334 17.19 4.34 -9.07
C ALA A 334 18.37 3.69 -8.31
N PRO A 335 19.57 4.29 -8.36
CA PRO A 335 20.58 4.02 -7.34
C PRO A 335 20.10 4.57 -5.98
N SER A 336 20.72 4.11 -4.90
CA SER A 336 20.67 4.82 -3.61
C SER A 336 21.90 5.72 -3.48
N ILE A 337 21.72 6.90 -2.91
CA ILE A 337 22.79 7.80 -2.47
C ILE A 337 23.15 7.44 -1.01
N TYR A 338 24.38 7.71 -0.59
CA TYR A 338 24.76 7.60 0.82
C TYR A 338 23.86 8.50 1.69
N GLY A 339 23.30 7.94 2.77
CA GLY A 339 22.34 8.62 3.63
C GLY A 339 20.86 8.38 3.29
N ASP A 340 20.55 7.78 2.14
CA ASP A 340 19.18 7.33 1.82
C ASP A 340 18.65 6.30 2.85
N SER A 341 17.32 6.17 2.87
CA SER A 341 16.64 5.12 3.65
C SER A 341 17.19 3.73 3.32
N ARG A 342 17.36 2.91 4.36
CA ARG A 342 17.83 1.52 4.26
C ARG A 342 16.68 0.52 4.03
N PHE A 343 15.51 1.03 3.64
CA PHE A 343 14.28 0.27 3.42
C PHE A 343 13.61 0.72 2.11
N ILE A 344 13.02 -0.25 1.40
CA ILE A 344 12.30 -0.03 0.15
C ILE A 344 11.08 0.86 0.43
N ASP A 345 10.90 1.92 -0.36
CA ASP A 345 9.76 2.83 -0.21
C ASP A 345 8.51 2.34 -0.96
N GLN A 346 7.38 3.04 -0.79
CA GLN A 346 6.11 2.72 -1.47
C GLN A 346 6.21 2.66 -3.00
N ARG A 347 7.23 3.27 -3.61
CA ARG A 347 7.45 3.31 -5.06
C ARG A 347 8.44 2.24 -5.52
N GLY A 348 9.11 1.55 -4.61
CA GLY A 348 10.16 0.58 -4.92
C GLY A 348 11.57 1.17 -4.99
N ALA A 349 11.79 2.41 -4.53
CA ALA A 349 13.13 3.00 -4.40
C ALA A 349 13.97 2.30 -3.31
N ASN A 350 15.21 2.73 -3.13
CA ASN A 350 16.10 2.31 -2.04
C ASN A 350 16.47 0.81 -1.98
N LEU A 351 16.16 0.06 -3.04
CA LEU A 351 16.58 -1.33 -3.21
C LEU A 351 18.10 -1.55 -3.02
N PRO A 352 19.01 -0.71 -3.55
CA PRO A 352 20.46 -0.88 -3.32
C PRO A 352 20.87 -0.73 -1.84
N ALA A 353 20.39 0.29 -1.14
CA ALA A 353 20.67 0.49 0.28
C ALA A 353 20.04 -0.61 1.16
N THR A 354 18.84 -1.09 0.79
CA THR A 354 18.16 -2.21 1.46
C THR A 354 18.96 -3.49 1.35
N LEU A 355 19.44 -3.82 0.15
CA LEU A 355 20.28 -4.99 -0.09
C LEU A 355 21.62 -4.89 0.66
N GLN A 356 22.22 -3.70 0.71
CA GLN A 356 23.43 -3.47 1.51
C GLN A 356 23.17 -3.58 3.03
N ARG A 357 21.98 -3.22 3.55
CA ARG A 357 21.58 -3.49 4.94
C ARG A 357 21.51 -4.99 5.19
N LEU A 358 20.76 -5.74 4.38
CA LEU A 358 20.57 -7.17 4.57
C LEU A 358 21.91 -7.93 4.53
N ALA A 359 22.79 -7.62 3.58
CA ALA A 359 24.14 -8.19 3.49
C ALA A 359 25.12 -7.72 4.59
N ARG A 360 24.73 -6.77 5.45
CA ARG A 360 25.45 -6.41 6.69
C ARG A 360 24.88 -7.09 7.94
N LEU A 361 23.67 -7.64 7.87
CA LEU A 361 23.00 -8.37 8.96
C LEU A 361 23.26 -9.90 8.90
N GLU A 362 23.76 -10.41 7.77
CA GLU A 362 23.98 -11.84 7.57
C GLU A 362 25.17 -12.40 8.37
N LYS A 363 25.00 -13.61 8.92
CA LYS A 363 26.07 -14.36 9.63
C LYS A 363 27.08 -15.03 8.69
N THR A 364 26.87 -14.95 7.38
CA THR A 364 27.65 -15.66 6.36
C THR A 364 27.72 -14.77 5.13
N PRO A 365 28.86 -14.12 4.85
CA PRO A 365 28.98 -13.15 3.75
C PRO A 365 28.57 -13.71 2.39
N GLY A 366 27.78 -12.93 1.65
CA GLY A 366 27.25 -13.27 0.34
C GLY A 366 25.98 -14.13 0.35
N LYS A 367 25.49 -14.59 1.51
CA LYS A 367 24.32 -15.46 1.61
C LYS A 367 23.06 -14.78 1.06
N THR A 368 22.77 -13.54 1.43
CA THR A 368 21.60 -12.78 0.95
C THR A 368 21.61 -12.64 -0.57
N TYR A 369 22.75 -12.26 -1.16
CA TYR A 369 22.85 -12.10 -2.62
C TYR A 369 22.75 -13.44 -3.35
N ALA A 370 23.34 -14.51 -2.82
CA ALA A 370 23.20 -15.86 -3.37
C ALA A 370 21.76 -16.39 -3.25
N GLN A 371 21.08 -16.16 -2.13
CA GLN A 371 19.66 -16.53 -1.94
C GLN A 371 18.75 -15.77 -2.92
N LEU A 372 18.98 -14.48 -3.14
CA LEU A 372 18.23 -13.69 -4.12
C LEU A 372 18.52 -14.10 -5.55
N ALA A 373 19.80 -14.29 -5.92
CA ALA A 373 20.17 -14.76 -7.25
C ALA A 373 19.54 -16.14 -7.54
N ASN A 374 19.61 -17.08 -6.58
CA ASN A 374 18.96 -18.38 -6.69
C ASN A 374 17.43 -18.26 -6.80
N LYS A 375 16.78 -17.46 -5.95
CA LYS A 375 15.32 -17.29 -6.02
C LYS A 375 14.90 -16.67 -7.35
N LEU A 376 15.62 -15.66 -7.82
CA LEU A 376 15.38 -15.04 -9.12
C LEU A 376 15.65 -15.99 -10.28
N ALA A 377 16.66 -16.87 -10.24
CA ALA A 377 16.93 -17.85 -11.29
C ALA A 377 15.76 -18.83 -11.53
N HIS A 378 14.98 -19.14 -10.48
CA HIS A 378 13.77 -19.98 -10.58
C HIS A 378 12.55 -19.20 -11.10
N LEU A 379 12.48 -17.88 -10.83
CA LEU A 379 11.39 -17.00 -11.26
C LEU A 379 11.61 -16.43 -12.68
N LEU A 380 12.88 -16.27 -13.05
CA LEU A 380 13.41 -15.60 -14.23
C LEU A 380 14.67 -16.37 -14.68
N GLU A 381 14.54 -17.18 -15.72
CA GLU A 381 15.53 -18.20 -16.13
C GLU A 381 16.91 -17.66 -16.60
N ASP A 382 17.10 -16.34 -16.54
CA ASP A 382 18.28 -15.63 -17.04
C ASP A 382 19.16 -15.03 -15.93
N VAL A 383 18.77 -15.08 -14.65
CA VAL A 383 19.58 -14.51 -13.55
C VAL A 383 20.59 -15.54 -13.02
N ARG A 384 21.88 -15.21 -13.03
CA ARG A 384 22.95 -16.04 -12.43
C ARG A 384 23.53 -15.48 -11.14
N GLU A 385 23.67 -14.16 -11.05
CA GLU A 385 24.31 -13.48 -9.92
C GLU A 385 23.66 -12.12 -9.67
N LEU A 386 23.68 -11.69 -8.41
CA LEU A 386 23.25 -10.37 -7.96
C LEU A 386 24.40 -9.73 -7.17
N ARG A 387 24.66 -8.44 -7.38
CA ARG A 387 25.52 -7.64 -6.51
C ARG A 387 24.99 -6.23 -6.30
N VAL A 388 25.38 -5.60 -5.20
CA VAL A 388 25.36 -4.15 -5.05
C VAL A 388 26.75 -3.63 -5.36
N ARG A 389 26.89 -2.84 -6.42
CA ARG A 389 28.12 -2.10 -6.74
C ARG A 389 28.12 -0.79 -5.95
N ASP A 390 29.18 -0.57 -5.20
CA ASP A 390 29.45 0.66 -4.45
C ASP A 390 30.38 1.58 -5.28
N ASP A 391 30.07 2.86 -5.38
CA ASP A 391 30.90 3.88 -6.04
C ASP A 391 31.15 5.08 -5.11
N PRO A 392 32.24 5.06 -4.31
CA PRO A 392 32.58 6.14 -3.40
C PRO A 392 32.98 7.47 -4.06
N LYS A 393 33.03 7.56 -5.40
CA LYS A 393 33.25 8.85 -6.10
C LYS A 393 31.96 9.59 -6.40
N THR A 394 30.85 8.87 -6.49
CA THR A 394 29.51 9.42 -6.69
C THR A 394 28.64 9.29 -5.44
N GLU A 395 29.15 8.62 -4.40
CA GLU A 395 28.43 8.26 -3.18
C GLU A 395 27.14 7.46 -3.49
N THR A 396 27.21 6.58 -4.51
CA THR A 396 26.06 5.78 -4.94
C THR A 396 26.24 4.27 -4.80
N LEU A 397 25.12 3.61 -4.50
CA LEU A 397 24.93 2.17 -4.52
C LEU A 397 24.03 1.81 -5.71
N THR A 398 24.48 0.90 -6.57
CA THR A 398 23.74 0.41 -7.74
C THR A 398 23.59 -1.10 -7.69
N VAL A 399 22.37 -1.63 -7.81
CA VAL A 399 22.19 -3.08 -8.01
C VAL A 399 22.53 -3.47 -9.44
N GLU A 400 23.25 -4.57 -9.61
CA GLU A 400 23.60 -5.15 -10.90
C GLU A 400 23.31 -6.66 -10.89
N LEU A 401 22.70 -7.19 -11.96
CA LEU A 401 22.48 -8.62 -12.16
C LEU A 401 23.37 -9.14 -13.29
N ARG A 402 23.96 -10.33 -13.15
CA ARG A 402 24.67 -11.03 -14.24
C ARG A 402 23.76 -12.05 -14.93
N GLY A 403 23.69 -11.96 -16.25
CA GLY A 403 22.81 -12.76 -17.11
C GLY A 403 23.42 -14.03 -17.69
N ARG A 404 22.70 -14.67 -18.63
CA ARG A 404 23.24 -15.78 -19.46
C ARG A 404 24.41 -15.35 -20.36
N ASP A 405 24.42 -14.07 -20.74
CA ASP A 405 25.45 -13.37 -21.51
C ASP A 405 26.74 -13.07 -20.71
N ASP A 406 26.73 -13.35 -19.41
CA ASP A 406 27.82 -13.13 -18.45
C ASP A 406 28.20 -11.66 -18.19
N VAL A 407 27.36 -10.72 -18.64
CA VAL A 407 27.52 -9.27 -18.41
C VAL A 407 26.70 -8.83 -17.19
N PHE A 408 27.24 -7.91 -16.39
CA PHE A 408 26.51 -7.25 -15.30
C PHE A 408 25.69 -6.07 -15.82
N HIS A 409 24.36 -6.19 -15.73
CA HIS A 409 23.41 -5.14 -16.11
C HIS A 409 22.92 -4.39 -14.87
N PRO A 410 23.09 -3.06 -14.78
CA PRO A 410 22.59 -2.27 -13.66
C PRO A 410 21.06 -2.16 -13.71
N ALA A 411 20.42 -1.98 -12.55
CA ALA A 411 18.95 -1.93 -12.39
C ALA A 411 18.22 -1.11 -13.47
N ARG A 412 18.77 0.06 -13.85
CA ARG A 412 18.24 0.92 -14.91
C ARG A 412 18.04 0.25 -16.28
N ALA A 413 18.82 -0.78 -16.60
CA ALA A 413 18.78 -1.53 -17.86
C ALA A 413 17.89 -2.79 -17.80
N LEU A 414 17.38 -3.16 -16.63
CA LEU A 414 16.52 -4.33 -16.45
C LEU A 414 15.08 -4.04 -16.91
N SER A 415 14.32 -5.08 -17.20
CA SER A 415 12.88 -4.98 -17.47
C SER A 415 12.09 -4.71 -16.17
N ASP A 416 10.92 -4.09 -16.30
CA ASP A 416 10.05 -3.78 -15.15
C ASP A 416 9.69 -5.05 -14.36
N GLY A 417 9.42 -6.16 -15.04
CA GLY A 417 9.11 -7.44 -14.40
C GLY A 417 10.29 -7.98 -13.59
N THR A 418 11.52 -7.91 -14.11
CA THR A 418 12.72 -8.30 -13.37
C THR A 418 12.89 -7.47 -12.08
N LEU A 419 12.61 -6.16 -12.15
CA LEU A 419 12.68 -5.27 -10.99
C LEU A 419 11.58 -5.57 -9.95
N ARG A 420 10.33 -5.83 -10.40
CA ARG A 420 9.23 -6.24 -9.50
C ARG A 420 9.55 -7.53 -8.76
N PHE A 421 10.00 -8.57 -9.47
CA PHE A 421 10.42 -9.83 -8.85
C PHE A 421 11.59 -9.65 -7.87
N LEU A 422 12.59 -8.83 -8.22
CA LEU A 422 13.73 -8.54 -7.35
C LEU A 422 13.33 -7.80 -6.07
N ILE A 423 12.44 -6.81 -6.16
CA ILE A 423 11.91 -6.09 -5.00
C ILE A 423 11.10 -7.02 -4.10
N LEU A 424 10.18 -7.80 -4.68
CA LEU A 424 9.33 -8.72 -3.91
C LEU A 424 10.15 -9.88 -3.30
N ALA A 425 11.20 -10.37 -3.97
CA ALA A 425 12.15 -11.32 -3.40
C ALA A 425 12.98 -10.70 -2.26
N THR A 426 13.32 -9.42 -2.35
CA THR A 426 14.02 -8.68 -1.28
C THR A 426 13.10 -8.49 -0.07
N LEU A 427 11.85 -8.07 -0.28
CA LEU A 427 10.85 -7.93 0.78
C LEU A 427 10.53 -9.26 1.48
N ALA A 428 10.47 -10.37 0.73
CA ALA A 428 10.27 -11.70 1.31
C ALA A 428 11.39 -12.10 2.28
N LEU A 429 12.65 -11.76 1.97
CA LEU A 429 13.82 -12.06 2.78
C LEU A 429 14.13 -11.04 3.89
N ASP A 430 13.44 -9.90 3.95
CA ASP A 430 13.68 -8.86 4.96
C ASP A 430 12.86 -9.12 6.25
N PRO A 431 13.51 -9.46 7.39
CA PRO A 431 12.83 -9.71 8.66
C PRO A 431 12.38 -8.42 9.38
N GLU A 432 12.81 -7.26 8.89
CA GLU A 432 12.43 -5.94 9.43
C GLU A 432 11.26 -5.33 8.65
N THR A 433 10.99 -5.80 7.42
CA THR A 433 9.74 -5.53 6.72
C THR A 433 8.58 -6.19 7.49
N ARG A 434 7.59 -5.39 7.87
CA ARG A 434 6.38 -5.78 8.64
C ARG A 434 5.17 -4.97 8.11
N GLY A 435 3.99 -5.25 8.64
CA GLY A 435 2.78 -4.44 8.36
C GLY A 435 1.87 -5.05 7.31
N VAL A 436 0.92 -4.24 6.85
CA VAL A 436 -0.03 -4.60 5.81
C VAL A 436 0.45 -4.00 4.49
N ILE A 437 0.75 -4.88 3.54
CA ILE A 437 1.30 -4.55 2.23
C ILE A 437 0.17 -4.69 1.20
N CYS A 438 -0.32 -3.55 0.71
CA CYS A 438 -1.33 -3.49 -0.33
C CYS A 438 -0.67 -3.38 -1.72
N LEU A 439 -1.10 -4.18 -2.72
CA LEU A 439 -0.66 -4.01 -4.11
C LEU A 439 -1.86 -3.93 -5.07
N GLU A 440 -1.94 -2.87 -5.88
CA GLU A 440 -2.93 -2.76 -6.96
C GLU A 440 -2.33 -3.37 -8.24
N GLU A 441 -2.94 -4.45 -8.74
CA GLU A 441 -2.61 -5.14 -10.00
C GLU A 441 -1.10 -5.50 -10.14
N PRO A 442 -0.54 -6.29 -9.21
CA PRO A 442 0.90 -6.65 -9.19
C PRO A 442 1.37 -7.45 -10.42
N GLU A 443 0.45 -8.03 -11.19
CA GLU A 443 0.69 -8.68 -12.47
C GLU A 443 1.03 -7.72 -13.61
N ASN A 444 0.79 -6.41 -13.47
CA ASN A 444 0.99 -5.44 -14.54
C ASN A 444 2.47 -5.38 -14.97
N GLY A 445 2.71 -5.57 -16.28
CA GLY A 445 4.06 -5.63 -16.86
C GLY A 445 4.83 -6.91 -16.56
N ILE A 446 4.19 -7.95 -16.01
CA ILE A 446 4.74 -9.31 -15.87
C ILE A 446 4.35 -10.15 -17.09
N HIS A 447 5.23 -11.03 -17.54
CA HIS A 447 4.89 -11.99 -18.61
C HIS A 447 3.85 -13.01 -18.09
N PRO A 448 2.78 -13.34 -18.83
CA PRO A 448 1.72 -14.26 -18.40
C PRO A 448 2.21 -15.52 -17.67
N ASP A 449 3.15 -16.26 -18.26
CA ASP A 449 3.71 -17.51 -17.72
C ASP A 449 4.44 -17.36 -16.37
N ARG A 450 4.75 -16.13 -15.95
CA ARG A 450 5.40 -15.84 -14.65
C ARG A 450 4.41 -15.32 -13.60
N ILE A 451 3.15 -15.08 -13.94
CA ILE A 451 2.12 -14.63 -12.99
C ILE A 451 1.92 -15.65 -11.84
N PRO A 452 1.85 -16.99 -12.07
CA PRO A 452 1.74 -17.94 -10.96
C PRO A 452 2.95 -17.89 -10.00
N ALA A 453 4.14 -17.67 -10.55
CA ALA A 453 5.37 -17.50 -9.78
C ALA A 453 5.38 -16.18 -8.98
N MET A 454 4.76 -15.11 -9.53
CA MET A 454 4.52 -13.86 -8.81
C MET A 454 3.54 -14.03 -7.64
N VAL A 455 2.44 -14.77 -7.84
CA VAL A 455 1.48 -15.07 -6.77
C VAL A 455 2.12 -15.92 -5.67
N SER A 456 2.94 -16.92 -6.02
CA SER A 456 3.73 -17.67 -5.01
C SER A 456 4.66 -16.76 -4.22
N LEU A 457 5.37 -15.83 -4.89
CA LEU A 457 6.25 -14.89 -4.20
C LEU A 457 5.48 -13.92 -3.28
N LEU A 458 4.26 -13.56 -3.62
CA LEU A 458 3.38 -12.74 -2.76
C LEU A 458 2.89 -13.52 -1.53
N ARG A 459 2.69 -14.84 -1.63
CA ARG A 459 2.48 -15.73 -0.46
C ARG A 459 3.71 -15.80 0.42
N ASP A 460 4.91 -15.96 -0.15
CA ASP A 460 6.17 -16.01 0.61
C ASP A 460 6.47 -14.72 1.41
N ILE A 461 5.85 -13.60 1.03
CA ILE A 461 5.91 -12.34 1.79
C ILE A 461 4.92 -12.35 2.96
N ALA A 462 3.78 -13.02 2.86
CA ALA A 462 2.84 -13.13 3.98
C ALA A 462 3.42 -14.00 5.13
N VAL A 463 2.84 -13.87 6.32
CA VAL A 463 3.15 -14.75 7.46
C VAL A 463 2.68 -16.19 7.18
N ASP A 464 3.45 -17.17 7.64
CA ASP A 464 2.99 -18.55 7.76
C ASP A 464 2.20 -18.70 9.08
N PRO A 465 0.88 -18.96 9.03
CA PRO A 465 0.04 -19.13 10.22
C PRO A 465 0.22 -20.50 10.91
N THR A 466 1.02 -21.41 10.34
CA THR A 466 1.40 -22.68 10.96
C THR A 466 2.64 -22.52 11.85
N GLY A 467 3.52 -21.57 11.56
CA GLY A 467 4.69 -21.24 12.38
C GLY A 467 4.40 -20.28 13.54
N ALA A 468 5.26 -20.28 14.56
CA ALA A 468 5.33 -19.17 15.51
C ALA A 468 5.82 -17.89 14.79
N ILE A 469 5.40 -16.71 15.25
CA ILE A 469 5.90 -15.44 14.71
C ILE A 469 7.30 -15.15 15.26
N GLY A 470 8.24 -14.87 14.36
CA GLY A 470 9.67 -14.73 14.67
C GLY A 470 10.42 -13.83 13.68
N GLN A 471 11.75 -13.97 13.62
CA GLN A 471 12.57 -13.27 12.62
C GLN A 471 12.42 -13.90 11.24
N ASP A 472 12.44 -15.24 11.16
CA ASP A 472 12.28 -15.99 9.92
C ASP A 472 10.81 -16.16 9.47
N ASN A 473 9.85 -15.77 10.32
CA ASN A 473 8.41 -15.73 10.04
C ASN A 473 7.79 -14.45 10.67
N PRO A 474 8.08 -13.25 10.13
CA PRO A 474 7.56 -12.00 10.67
C PRO A 474 6.06 -11.85 10.35
N LEU A 475 5.30 -11.14 11.21
CA LEU A 475 3.90 -10.83 10.88
C LEU A 475 3.86 -9.74 9.79
N ARG A 476 3.75 -10.23 8.56
CA ARG A 476 3.51 -9.48 7.32
C ARG A 476 2.17 -9.95 6.76
N GLN A 477 1.36 -9.02 6.26
CA GLN A 477 0.13 -9.33 5.55
C GLN A 477 0.20 -8.77 4.13
N VAL A 478 -0.30 -9.53 3.15
CA VAL A 478 -0.30 -9.13 1.75
C VAL A 478 -1.73 -9.14 1.22
N ILE A 479 -2.21 -7.96 0.82
CA ILE A 479 -3.54 -7.76 0.24
C ILE A 479 -3.36 -7.26 -1.19
N VAL A 480 -3.69 -8.07 -2.18
CA VAL A 480 -3.58 -7.69 -3.60
C VAL A 480 -4.95 -7.44 -4.21
N ASN A 481 -5.04 -6.59 -5.22
CA ASN A 481 -6.21 -6.52 -6.08
C ASN A 481 -5.85 -6.80 -7.54
N THR A 482 -6.77 -7.38 -8.30
CA THR A 482 -6.50 -7.87 -9.66
C THR A 482 -7.73 -7.79 -10.56
N HIS A 483 -7.52 -7.73 -11.87
CA HIS A 483 -8.54 -8.08 -12.88
C HIS A 483 -8.11 -9.23 -13.80
N SER A 484 -6.97 -9.86 -13.54
CA SER A 484 -6.35 -10.88 -14.39
C SER A 484 -6.94 -12.28 -14.14
N PRO A 485 -7.40 -12.98 -15.19
CA PRO A 485 -7.80 -14.39 -15.09
C PRO A 485 -6.65 -15.28 -14.61
N ILE A 486 -5.40 -14.98 -14.99
CA ILE A 486 -4.24 -15.82 -14.65
C ILE A 486 -3.91 -15.70 -13.15
N VAL A 487 -4.13 -14.53 -12.54
CA VAL A 487 -4.04 -14.39 -11.07
C VAL A 487 -5.19 -15.16 -10.41
N PHE A 488 -6.40 -15.10 -10.97
CA PHE A 488 -7.58 -15.81 -10.46
C PHE A 488 -7.44 -17.34 -10.53
N GLU A 489 -6.79 -17.87 -11.57
CA GLU A 489 -6.43 -19.29 -11.71
C GLU A 489 -5.24 -19.71 -10.81
N SER A 490 -4.50 -18.75 -10.24
CA SER A 490 -3.32 -19.00 -9.39
C SER A 490 -3.60 -18.95 -7.88
N ILE A 491 -4.85 -18.71 -7.46
CA ILE A 491 -5.25 -18.49 -6.05
C ILE A 491 -6.25 -19.52 -5.53
N ASP A 492 -6.23 -19.73 -4.22
CA ASP A 492 -7.16 -20.62 -3.52
C ASP A 492 -8.49 -19.92 -3.16
N SER A 493 -9.55 -20.72 -2.99
CA SER A 493 -10.84 -20.24 -2.44
C SER A 493 -10.68 -19.62 -1.04
N ASN A 494 -9.67 -20.04 -0.28
CA ASN A 494 -9.28 -19.50 1.03
C ASN A 494 -8.51 -18.17 0.96
N GLU A 495 -8.17 -17.69 -0.24
CA GLU A 495 -7.45 -16.42 -0.46
C GLU A 495 -8.33 -15.37 -1.15
N LEU A 496 -9.24 -15.83 -2.03
CA LEU A 496 -10.11 -15.01 -2.85
C LEU A 496 -11.23 -14.29 -2.07
N VAL A 497 -11.43 -13.01 -2.41
CA VAL A 497 -12.66 -12.25 -2.23
C VAL A 497 -13.00 -11.63 -3.60
N PHE A 498 -14.19 -11.93 -4.14
CA PHE A 498 -14.60 -11.40 -5.44
C PHE A 498 -15.53 -10.20 -5.27
N LEU A 499 -15.20 -9.05 -5.86
CA LEU A 499 -16.04 -7.85 -5.80
C LEU A 499 -16.87 -7.69 -7.08
N GLU A 500 -18.19 -7.52 -6.90
CA GLU A 500 -19.12 -7.21 -7.99
C GLU A 500 -19.70 -5.80 -7.85
N SER A 501 -20.12 -5.20 -8.96
CA SER A 501 -20.89 -3.95 -8.98
C SER A 501 -22.35 -4.23 -9.30
N VAL A 502 -23.22 -4.08 -8.31
CA VAL A 502 -24.67 -4.29 -8.42
C VAL A 502 -25.45 -2.99 -8.37
N GLU A 503 -26.67 -3.01 -8.91
CA GLU A 503 -27.65 -1.94 -8.71
C GLU A 503 -28.16 -1.96 -7.26
N ALA A 504 -28.19 -0.81 -6.61
CA ALA A 504 -28.80 -0.60 -5.30
C ALA A 504 -29.79 0.56 -5.36
N ILE A 505 -30.82 0.47 -4.51
CA ILE A 505 -31.93 1.41 -4.45
C ILE A 505 -32.01 2.00 -3.03
N ARG A 506 -32.27 3.30 -2.93
CA ARG A 506 -32.42 4.06 -1.68
C ARG A 506 -33.51 5.13 -1.86
N GLY A 507 -34.73 4.82 -1.39
CA GLY A 507 -35.92 5.58 -1.82
C GLY A 507 -36.15 5.34 -3.31
N ASP A 508 -36.44 6.38 -4.07
CA ASP A 508 -36.54 6.30 -5.53
C ASP A 508 -35.16 6.26 -6.24
N ALA A 509 -34.10 6.73 -5.56
CA ALA A 509 -32.77 6.88 -6.14
C ALA A 509 -32.06 5.53 -6.34
N ARG A 510 -31.39 5.41 -7.49
CA ARG A 510 -30.69 4.20 -7.95
C ARG A 510 -29.22 4.48 -8.22
N GLY A 511 -28.39 3.46 -8.04
CA GLY A 511 -26.97 3.57 -8.34
C GLY A 511 -26.23 2.26 -8.30
N LYS A 512 -24.92 2.33 -8.55
CA LYS A 512 -24.03 1.17 -8.51
C LYS A 512 -23.19 1.16 -7.23
N VAL A 513 -23.22 0.03 -6.53
CA VAL A 513 -22.46 -0.21 -5.31
C VAL A 513 -21.62 -1.48 -5.43
N THR A 514 -20.58 -1.56 -4.63
CA THR A 514 -19.73 -2.75 -4.48
C THR A 514 -20.40 -3.72 -3.50
N ILE A 515 -20.42 -5.01 -3.84
CA ILE A 515 -20.69 -6.08 -2.88
C ILE A 515 -19.56 -7.13 -2.90
N PRO A 516 -19.19 -7.70 -1.74
CA PRO A 516 -18.28 -8.83 -1.67
C PRO A 516 -19.01 -10.16 -1.88
N HIS A 517 -18.45 -11.01 -2.73
CA HIS A 517 -18.80 -12.41 -2.88
C HIS A 517 -17.67 -13.27 -2.33
N ILE A 518 -18.05 -14.23 -1.48
CA ILE A 518 -17.13 -15.11 -0.77
C ILE A 518 -17.27 -16.52 -1.36
N PRO A 519 -16.18 -17.20 -1.76
CA PRO A 519 -16.26 -18.54 -2.34
C PRO A 519 -16.87 -19.57 -1.39
N GLY A 520 -17.56 -20.56 -1.96
CA GLY A 520 -18.05 -21.71 -1.19
C GLY A 520 -16.90 -22.51 -0.59
N GLY A 521 -17.13 -23.11 0.58
CA GLY A 521 -16.13 -23.88 1.32
C GLY A 521 -14.98 -23.05 1.93
N SER A 522 -14.81 -21.78 1.53
CA SER A 522 -13.76 -20.92 2.10
C SER A 522 -13.99 -20.64 3.58
N TRP A 523 -12.90 -20.45 4.33
CA TRP A 523 -13.01 -20.15 5.77
C TRP A 523 -13.79 -18.86 6.05
N ARG A 524 -13.72 -17.87 5.15
CA ARG A 524 -14.43 -16.58 5.24
C ARG A 524 -15.95 -16.75 5.24
N HIS A 525 -16.47 -17.75 4.51
CA HIS A 525 -17.92 -17.98 4.41
C HIS A 525 -18.58 -18.21 5.78
N ARG A 526 -17.83 -18.75 6.75
CA ARG A 526 -18.30 -19.00 8.13
C ARG A 526 -18.38 -17.74 9.01
N LEU A 527 -17.79 -16.62 8.58
CA LEU A 527 -17.70 -15.36 9.32
C LEU A 527 -18.48 -14.21 8.65
N SER A 528 -18.77 -14.32 7.35
CA SER A 528 -19.59 -13.34 6.62
C SER A 528 -21.08 -13.55 6.89
N GLU A 529 -21.68 -12.68 7.73
CA GLU A 529 -23.13 -12.62 7.97
C GLU A 529 -23.97 -12.44 6.68
N LYS A 530 -23.35 -11.91 5.62
CA LYS A 530 -23.99 -11.59 4.33
C LYS A 530 -23.17 -12.13 3.16
N SER A 531 -23.36 -13.41 2.81
CA SER A 531 -22.79 -13.97 1.56
C SER A 531 -23.77 -13.79 0.39
N ALA A 532 -23.51 -12.82 -0.48
CA ALA A 532 -24.31 -12.63 -1.70
C ALA A 532 -24.03 -13.77 -2.72
N LYS A 533 -25.08 -14.32 -3.34
CA LYS A 533 -24.92 -15.33 -4.41
C LYS A 533 -24.26 -14.71 -5.64
N LEU A 534 -23.15 -15.29 -6.08
CA LEU A 534 -22.54 -14.97 -7.37
C LEU A 534 -23.07 -15.94 -8.43
N ALA A 535 -23.58 -15.40 -9.54
CA ALA A 535 -24.04 -16.24 -10.65
C ALA A 535 -22.82 -16.78 -11.43
N PRO A 536 -22.69 -18.10 -11.70
CA PRO A 536 -21.50 -18.67 -12.34
C PRO A 536 -21.11 -18.02 -13.68
N GLY A 537 -22.08 -17.54 -14.46
CA GLY A 537 -21.80 -16.81 -15.71
C GLY A 537 -21.01 -15.50 -15.53
N LYS A 538 -20.99 -14.89 -14.34
CA LYS A 538 -20.18 -13.69 -14.04
C LYS A 538 -18.70 -14.03 -13.77
N LEU A 539 -18.39 -15.31 -13.51
CA LEU A 539 -17.03 -15.83 -13.39
C LEU A 539 -16.46 -16.28 -14.74
N TYR A 540 -17.29 -16.41 -15.79
CA TYR A 540 -16.85 -16.82 -17.12
C TYR A 540 -15.67 -16.01 -17.70
N PRO A 541 -15.50 -14.69 -17.44
CA PRO A 541 -14.30 -13.95 -17.84
C PRO A 541 -13.00 -14.36 -17.10
N TYR A 542 -13.12 -15.10 -15.99
CA TYR A 542 -12.04 -15.52 -15.09
C TYR A 542 -11.80 -17.03 -15.08
N LEU A 543 -12.72 -17.82 -15.63
CA LEU A 543 -12.62 -19.27 -15.75
C LEU A 543 -12.07 -19.63 -17.13
N GLY A 544 -10.83 -20.10 -17.20
CA GLY A 544 -10.25 -20.64 -18.43
C GLY A 544 -10.73 -22.05 -18.74
N LYS A 545 -9.82 -22.90 -19.25
CA LYS A 545 -10.17 -24.26 -19.71
C LYS A 545 -10.31 -25.30 -18.60
N GLN A 546 -10.07 -24.92 -17.35
CA GLN A 546 -10.27 -25.76 -16.17
C GLN A 546 -11.27 -25.08 -15.23
N GLY A 547 -12.16 -25.86 -14.63
CA GLY A 547 -12.81 -25.46 -13.38
C GLY A 547 -11.78 -25.44 -12.24
N SER A 548 -12.06 -24.84 -11.08
CA SER A 548 -13.40 -24.51 -10.57
C SER A 548 -13.34 -23.50 -9.42
N PHE A 549 -14.33 -22.63 -9.32
CA PHE A 549 -14.73 -22.02 -8.05
C PHE A 549 -16.23 -22.22 -7.84
N ASP A 550 -16.59 -23.12 -6.92
CA ASP A 550 -17.99 -23.35 -6.53
C ASP A 550 -18.43 -22.28 -5.53
N PHE A 551 -18.98 -21.18 -6.04
CA PHE A 551 -19.73 -20.22 -5.22
C PHE A 551 -21.08 -20.84 -4.87
N ILE A 552 -21.34 -21.07 -3.57
CA ILE A 552 -22.52 -21.83 -3.10
C ILE A 552 -23.83 -21.18 -3.59
N THR A 553 -24.61 -21.97 -4.33
CA THR A 553 -25.88 -21.56 -4.94
C THR A 553 -27.12 -22.02 -4.15
N GLU A 554 -26.97 -22.62 -2.97
CA GLU A 554 -28.08 -23.22 -2.21
C GLU A 554 -29.23 -22.24 -1.89
N PRO A 555 -30.51 -22.63 -2.08
CA PRO A 555 -31.65 -21.80 -1.71
C PRO A 555 -31.76 -21.66 -0.18
N PRO A 556 -32.35 -20.56 0.35
CA PRO A 556 -32.75 -20.53 1.74
C PRO A 556 -33.72 -21.68 2.02
N LYS A 557 -33.63 -22.27 3.21
CA LYS A 557 -34.69 -23.17 3.70
C LYS A 557 -35.98 -22.37 3.94
N PRO A 558 -37.16 -22.97 3.68
CA PRO A 558 -38.45 -22.30 3.84
C PRO A 558 -38.78 -22.00 5.31
#